data_AF-O68988-F1
#
_entry.id   AF-O68988-F1
#
_cell.length_a   1.000
_cell.length_b   1.000
_cell.length_c   1.000
_cell.angle_alpha   90.00
_cell.angle_beta   90.00
_cell.angle_gamma   90.00
#
_symmetry.space_group_name_H-M   'P 1'
#
loop_
_entity.id
_entity.type
_entity.pdbx_description
1 polymer ?
#
loop_
_entity_poly.entity_id
_entity_poly.type
_entity_poly.pdbx_seq_one_letter_code
_entity_poly.pdbx_strand_id
1 'polypeptide(L)'
;MNLIINDKTASSSVGQTIGKAARLNHAHVGYVCGGHGLCQACYITVQEGADCLAPLTDVEKAFLSPRQIAAGGRIACQATIAKEGTVKVLSRPEEVRRMVFSNPFQLIGYAADMGKDTAQQIVPGVQNLIGRIQRGEMGGKDALGDMIESIQGAAGLVVEAIQQGPMALPIPFKEQIADLISKLPLPQIQLPSISLPQLPSISFPQLPFSLPKLPFSLPFLPQQPQATASLEKVTITVQPPAKD
;
A
#
# COMPACT_ATOMS: atom_id res chain seq x y z
N MET A 1 -22.58 2.03 -0.21
CA MET A 1 -21.47 2.87 -0.69
C MET A 1 -20.87 2.32 -1.97
N ASN A 2 -20.67 3.13 -3.01
CA ASN A 2 -19.96 2.72 -4.23
C ASN A 2 -18.53 3.28 -4.22
N LEU A 3 -17.57 2.49 -3.77
CA LEU A 3 -16.15 2.88 -3.77
C LEU A 3 -15.46 2.23 -4.96
N ILE A 4 -14.73 3.02 -5.74
CA ILE A 4 -13.95 2.57 -6.89
C ILE A 4 -12.49 2.93 -6.63
N ILE A 5 -11.63 1.92 -6.50
CA ILE A 5 -10.18 2.07 -6.27
C ILE A 5 -9.45 1.51 -7.49
N ASN A 6 -8.64 2.33 -8.17
CA ASN A 6 -7.89 1.92 -9.36
C ASN A 6 -8.80 1.26 -10.42
N ASP A 7 -9.95 1.90 -10.71
CA ASP A 7 -10.99 1.42 -11.64
C ASP A 7 -11.63 0.06 -11.29
N LYS A 8 -11.44 -0.44 -10.06
CA LYS A 8 -12.12 -1.63 -9.55
C LYS A 8 -13.09 -1.25 -8.44
N THR A 9 -14.29 -1.83 -8.45
CA THR A 9 -15.25 -1.67 -7.36
C THR A 9 -14.72 -2.33 -6.09
N ALA A 10 -14.97 -1.67 -4.96
CA ALA A 10 -14.54 -2.11 -3.65
C ALA A 10 -15.74 -2.05 -2.68
N SER A 11 -15.99 -3.15 -1.99
CA SER A 11 -16.94 -3.19 -0.89
C SER A 11 -16.49 -2.23 0.21
N SER A 12 -17.41 -1.40 0.69
CA SER A 12 -17.13 -0.42 1.73
C SER A 12 -18.42 0.01 2.44
N SER A 13 -18.27 0.59 3.62
CA SER A 13 -19.38 1.15 4.41
C SER A 13 -19.01 2.52 4.96
N VAL A 14 -20.02 3.34 5.23
CA VAL A 14 -19.85 4.63 5.91
C VAL A 14 -19.17 4.42 7.27
N GLY A 15 -18.25 5.31 7.62
CA GLY A 15 -17.40 5.22 8.81
C GLY A 15 -16.10 4.45 8.61
N GLN A 16 -15.94 3.69 7.52
CA GLN A 16 -14.66 3.05 7.20
C GLN A 16 -13.69 4.02 6.53
N THR A 17 -12.40 3.79 6.72
CA THR A 17 -11.36 4.48 5.95
C THR A 17 -11.19 3.84 4.58
N ILE A 18 -10.81 4.63 3.57
CA ILE A 18 -10.49 4.10 2.23
C ILE A 18 -9.36 3.08 2.33
N GLY A 19 -8.40 3.28 3.23
CA GLY A 19 -7.31 2.35 3.48
C GLY A 19 -7.78 0.99 4.00
N LYS A 20 -8.75 0.97 4.93
CA LYS A 20 -9.37 -0.28 5.39
C LYS A 20 -10.14 -0.98 4.26
N ALA A 21 -10.95 -0.22 3.51
CA ALA A 21 -11.66 -0.77 2.36
C ALA A 21 -10.69 -1.33 1.29
N ALA A 22 -9.58 -0.63 1.02
CA ALA A 22 -8.56 -1.09 0.09
C ALA A 22 -7.94 -2.43 0.52
N ARG A 23 -7.60 -2.58 1.81
CA ARG A 23 -7.07 -3.84 2.36
C ARG A 23 -8.06 -5.00 2.20
N LEU A 24 -9.32 -4.78 2.59
CA LEU A 24 -10.37 -5.80 2.55
C LEU A 24 -10.73 -6.23 1.12
N ASN A 25 -10.48 -5.37 0.12
CA ASN A 25 -10.73 -5.67 -1.29
C ASN A 25 -9.45 -6.01 -2.07
N HIS A 26 -8.34 -6.25 -1.38
CA HIS A 26 -7.03 -6.52 -1.99
C HIS A 26 -6.63 -5.51 -3.09
N ALA A 27 -7.05 -4.25 -2.92
CA ALA A 27 -6.72 -3.19 -3.86
C ALA A 27 -5.27 -2.71 -3.65
N HIS A 28 -4.60 -2.34 -4.74
CA HIS A 28 -3.19 -1.90 -4.72
C HIS A 28 -3.01 -0.51 -4.11
N VAL A 29 -3.23 -0.37 -2.81
CA VAL A 29 -2.96 0.83 -2.00
C VAL A 29 -1.91 0.47 -0.95
N GLY A 30 -0.84 1.25 -0.83
CA GLY A 30 0.24 0.95 0.12
C GLY A 30 -0.24 0.99 1.58
N TYR A 31 0.36 0.20 2.46
CA TYR A 31 0.01 0.14 3.88
C TYR A 31 1.24 -0.14 4.75
N VAL A 32 2.26 0.72 4.65
CA VAL A 32 3.59 0.44 5.22
C VAL A 32 3.64 0.73 6.73
N CYS A 33 3.05 1.84 7.18
CA CYS A 33 3.11 2.26 8.59
C CYS A 33 1.90 1.83 9.42
N GLY A 34 1.19 0.76 9.04
CA GLY A 34 0.04 0.27 9.82
C GLY A 34 -1.09 1.29 10.00
N GLY A 35 -1.32 2.17 9.02
CA GLY A 35 -2.44 3.12 9.08
C GLY A 35 -2.19 4.39 9.89
N HIS A 36 -1.00 4.61 10.46
CA HIS A 36 -0.70 5.82 11.25
C HIS A 36 -0.53 7.13 10.45
N GLY A 37 -0.70 7.11 9.12
CA GLY A 37 -0.57 8.31 8.27
C GLY A 37 0.85 8.88 8.12
N LEU A 38 1.89 8.13 8.51
CA LEU A 38 3.28 8.62 8.56
C LEU A 38 4.06 8.38 7.27
N CYS A 39 3.90 7.19 6.66
CA CYS A 39 4.72 6.79 5.50
C CYS A 39 4.20 7.35 4.16
N GLN A 40 2.96 7.85 4.11
CA GLN A 40 2.26 8.29 2.90
C GLN A 40 2.18 7.25 1.76
N ALA A 41 2.53 5.99 1.98
CA ALA A 41 2.46 4.94 0.96
C ALA A 41 1.00 4.63 0.54
N CYS A 42 0.03 4.97 1.40
CA CYS A 42 -1.40 4.89 1.13
C CYS A 42 -1.96 6.15 0.45
N TYR A 43 -1.10 7.03 -0.10
CA TYR A 43 -1.56 8.21 -0.83
C TYR A 43 -2.46 7.80 -1.99
N ILE A 44 -3.57 8.52 -2.10
CA ILE A 44 -4.55 8.42 -3.17
C ILE A 44 -4.90 9.82 -3.67
N THR A 45 -5.29 9.91 -4.93
CA THR A 45 -5.91 11.10 -5.50
C THR A 45 -7.40 10.81 -5.68
N VAL A 46 -8.25 11.65 -5.08
CA VAL A 46 -9.71 11.55 -5.25
C VAL A 46 -10.08 12.16 -6.60
N GLN A 47 -10.66 11.34 -7.47
CA GLN A 47 -11.12 11.74 -8.80
C GLN A 47 -12.58 12.21 -8.75
N GLU A 48 -13.41 11.53 -7.96
CA GLU A 48 -14.84 11.83 -7.82
C GLU A 48 -15.30 11.55 -6.38
N GLY A 49 -16.32 12.27 -5.92
CA GLY A 49 -16.95 12.03 -4.61
C GLY A 49 -16.18 12.57 -3.40
N ALA A 50 -15.34 13.59 -3.56
CA ALA A 50 -14.59 14.19 -2.44
C ALA A 50 -15.50 14.67 -1.30
N ASP A 51 -16.73 15.10 -1.61
CA ASP A 51 -17.76 15.53 -0.66
C ASP A 51 -18.37 14.38 0.15
N CYS A 52 -18.17 13.12 -0.28
CA CYS A 52 -18.57 11.92 0.46
C CYS A 52 -17.57 11.52 1.55
N LEU A 53 -16.38 12.13 1.56
CA LEU A 53 -15.35 11.87 2.55
C LEU A 53 -15.41 12.88 3.69
N ALA A 54 -14.94 12.46 4.86
CA ALA A 54 -14.71 13.36 5.97
C ALA A 54 -13.68 14.44 5.58
N PRO A 55 -13.74 15.63 6.21
CA PRO A 55 -12.72 16.66 6.05
C PRO A 55 -11.31 16.12 6.28
N LEU A 56 -10.31 16.84 5.76
CA LEU A 56 -8.90 16.50 6.00
C LEU A 56 -8.61 16.45 7.51
N THR A 57 -8.05 15.33 7.95
CA THR A 57 -7.56 15.18 9.32
C THR A 57 -6.31 16.04 9.57
N ASP A 58 -5.97 16.28 10.83
CA ASP A 58 -4.75 17.04 11.14
C ASP A 58 -3.47 16.28 10.75
N VAL A 59 -3.53 14.94 10.73
CA VAL A 59 -2.46 14.10 10.17
C VAL A 59 -2.33 14.33 8.66
N GLU A 60 -3.44 14.34 7.92
CA GLU A 60 -3.42 14.63 6.50
C GLU A 60 -2.83 16.00 6.19
N LYS A 61 -3.25 17.05 6.92
CA LYS A 61 -2.73 18.42 6.74
C LYS A 61 -1.24 18.53 7.08
N ALA A 62 -0.75 17.76 8.05
CA ALA A 62 0.65 17.81 8.46
C ALA A 62 1.60 17.16 7.44
N PHE A 63 1.12 16.14 6.72
CA PHE A 63 1.96 15.36 5.81
C PHE A 63 1.71 15.69 4.32
N LEU A 64 0.50 16.04 3.91
CA LEU A 64 0.20 16.39 2.53
C LEU A 64 0.55 17.84 2.23
N SER A 65 1.30 18.10 1.16
CA SER A 65 1.61 19.48 0.77
C SER A 65 0.34 20.22 0.30
N PRO A 66 0.34 21.57 0.30
CA PRO A 66 -0.77 22.36 -0.25
C PRO A 66 -1.09 21.97 -1.71
N ARG A 67 -0.08 21.64 -2.51
CA ARG A 67 -0.27 21.18 -3.89
C ARG A 67 -0.98 19.83 -3.92
N GLN A 68 -0.56 18.87 -3.10
CA GLN A 68 -1.19 17.55 -3.02
C GLN A 68 -2.66 17.69 -2.61
N ILE A 69 -2.93 18.50 -1.59
CA ILE A 69 -4.30 18.78 -1.12
C ILE A 69 -5.14 19.39 -2.26
N ALA A 70 -4.60 20.40 -2.95
CA ALA A 70 -5.29 21.04 -4.08
C ALA A 70 -5.55 20.08 -5.26
N ALA A 71 -4.69 19.08 -5.45
CA ALA A 71 -4.87 18.04 -6.45
C ALA A 71 -5.86 16.93 -6.03
N GLY A 72 -6.54 17.07 -4.87
CA GLY A 72 -7.44 16.03 -4.35
C GLY A 72 -6.73 14.90 -3.63
N GLY A 73 -5.46 15.09 -3.26
CA GLY A 73 -4.65 14.14 -2.52
C GLY A 73 -5.22 13.88 -1.13
N ARG A 74 -5.30 12.60 -0.75
CA ARG A 74 -5.71 12.11 0.57
C ARG A 74 -4.77 11.01 1.03
N ILE A 75 -4.73 10.79 2.35
CA ILE A 75 -4.05 9.62 2.93
C ILE A 75 -5.12 8.56 3.14
N ALA A 76 -5.16 7.48 2.35
CA ALA A 76 -6.29 6.54 2.37
C ALA A 76 -6.57 5.97 3.77
N CYS A 77 -5.53 5.70 4.57
CA CYS A 77 -5.70 5.20 5.94
C CYS A 77 -6.29 6.22 6.94
N GLN A 78 -6.35 7.50 6.58
CA GLN A 78 -6.93 8.59 7.39
C GLN A 78 -8.23 9.14 6.76
N ALA A 79 -8.44 8.92 5.46
CA ALA A 79 -9.61 9.37 4.73
C ALA A 79 -10.83 8.48 5.03
N THR A 80 -11.73 8.97 5.87
CA THR A 80 -12.95 8.28 6.29
C THR A 80 -14.12 8.57 5.34
N ILE A 81 -14.91 7.56 5.01
CA ILE A 81 -16.17 7.70 4.26
C ILE A 81 -17.21 8.28 5.21
N ALA A 82 -17.67 9.52 4.98
CA ALA A 82 -18.56 10.22 5.90
C ALA A 82 -20.04 10.02 5.58
N LYS A 83 -20.39 9.78 4.31
CA LYS A 83 -21.77 9.57 3.86
C LYS A 83 -21.82 8.62 2.66
N GLU A 84 -23.00 8.09 2.39
CA GLU A 84 -23.27 7.29 1.21
C GLU A 84 -23.09 8.11 -0.08
N GLY A 85 -22.59 7.45 -1.12
CA GLY A 85 -22.34 8.06 -2.43
C GLY A 85 -21.43 7.21 -3.32
N THR A 86 -20.88 7.84 -4.35
CA THR A 86 -19.86 7.24 -5.22
C THR A 86 -18.54 7.96 -5.01
N VAL A 87 -17.49 7.23 -4.67
CA VAL A 87 -16.13 7.76 -4.52
C VAL A 87 -15.21 7.01 -5.47
N LYS A 88 -14.50 7.75 -6.33
CA LYS A 88 -13.49 7.20 -7.23
C LYS A 88 -12.12 7.72 -6.83
N VAL A 89 -11.17 6.81 -6.62
CA VAL A 89 -9.82 7.15 -6.21
C VAL A 89 -8.77 6.40 -7.03
N LEU A 90 -7.65 7.08 -7.26
CA LEU A 90 -6.47 6.52 -7.89
C LEU A 90 -5.34 6.45 -6.86
N SER A 91 -4.79 5.26 -6.64
CA SER A 91 -3.65 5.06 -5.75
C SER A 91 -2.35 5.51 -6.40
N ARG A 92 -1.38 5.95 -5.58
CA ARG A 92 -0.04 6.29 -6.05
C ARG A 92 0.65 5.16 -6.83
N PRO A 93 0.66 3.88 -6.38
CA PRO A 93 1.26 2.81 -7.17
C PRO A 93 0.63 2.66 -8.56
N GLU A 94 -0.69 2.84 -8.68
CA GLU A 94 -1.39 2.79 -9.96
C GLU A 94 -1.11 4.02 -10.83
N GLU A 95 -1.03 5.22 -10.25
CA GLU A 95 -0.61 6.43 -10.97
C GLU A 95 0.80 6.28 -11.57
N VAL A 96 1.76 5.79 -10.76
CA VAL A 96 3.12 5.50 -11.21
C VAL A 96 3.13 4.41 -12.28
N ARG A 97 2.37 3.32 -12.10
CA ARG A 97 2.22 2.26 -13.11
C ARG A 97 1.75 2.85 -14.44
N ARG A 98 0.75 3.73 -14.44
CA ARG A 98 0.25 4.38 -15.65
C ARG A 98 1.31 5.24 -16.31
N MET A 99 2.06 6.05 -15.56
CA MET A 99 3.15 6.86 -16.10
C MET A 99 4.25 6.00 -16.74
N VAL A 100 4.64 4.88 -16.13
CA VAL A 100 5.64 3.95 -16.68
C VAL A 100 5.24 3.48 -18.08
N PHE A 101 3.96 3.15 -18.28
CA PHE A 101 3.48 2.60 -19.56
C PHE A 101 3.02 3.64 -20.57
N SER A 102 2.67 4.86 -20.15
CA SER A 102 2.21 5.93 -21.06
C SER A 102 3.35 6.87 -21.47
N ASN A 103 4.09 7.41 -20.52
CA ASN A 103 5.20 8.33 -20.75
C ASN A 103 6.18 8.31 -19.56
N PRO A 104 7.19 7.43 -19.57
CA PRO A 104 8.08 7.24 -18.42
C PRO A 104 8.93 8.48 -18.10
N PHE A 105 9.12 9.42 -19.04
CA PHE A 105 9.83 10.67 -18.75
C PHE A 105 9.07 11.57 -17.76
N GLN A 106 7.75 11.44 -17.65
CA GLN A 106 6.97 12.15 -16.63
C GLN A 106 7.36 11.74 -15.20
N LEU A 107 7.94 10.55 -15.01
CA LEU A 107 8.39 10.09 -13.70
C LEU A 107 9.47 11.00 -13.10
N ILE A 108 10.29 11.65 -13.92
CA ILE A 108 11.33 12.57 -13.45
C ILE A 108 10.68 13.81 -12.80
N GLY A 109 9.73 14.43 -13.52
CA GLY A 109 8.96 15.56 -13.00
C GLY A 109 8.17 15.17 -11.76
N TYR A 110 7.46 14.03 -11.82
CA TYR A 110 6.73 13.47 -10.70
C TYR A 110 7.61 13.23 -9.46
N ALA A 111 8.80 12.65 -9.63
CA ALA A 111 9.73 12.41 -8.53
C ALA A 111 10.26 13.71 -7.92
N ALA A 112 10.62 14.71 -8.75
CA ALA A 112 11.04 16.03 -8.27
C ALA A 112 9.92 16.73 -7.49
N ASP A 113 8.70 16.63 -8.01
CA ASP A 113 7.48 17.10 -7.38
C ASP A 113 7.27 16.45 -6.01
N MET A 114 7.34 15.12 -5.92
CA MET A 114 7.23 14.40 -4.65
C MET A 114 8.33 14.79 -3.65
N GLY A 115 9.56 14.95 -4.12
CA GLY A 115 10.68 15.39 -3.29
C GLY A 115 10.44 16.77 -2.68
N LYS A 116 9.93 17.70 -3.48
CA LYS A 116 9.56 19.06 -3.03
C LYS A 116 8.41 19.02 -2.02
N ASP A 117 7.35 18.26 -2.28
CA ASP A 117 6.22 18.11 -1.35
C ASP A 117 6.68 17.58 0.00
N THR A 118 7.50 16.52 -0.04
CA THR A 118 8.02 15.88 1.17
C THR A 118 8.85 16.87 1.96
N ALA A 119 9.80 17.56 1.31
CA ALA A 119 10.67 18.54 1.95
C ALA A 119 9.88 19.68 2.62
N GLN A 120 8.82 20.18 1.97
CA GLN A 120 7.95 21.21 2.54
C GLN A 120 7.23 20.75 3.81
N GLN A 121 6.89 19.46 3.90
CA GLN A 121 6.11 18.89 5.00
C GLN A 121 6.95 18.19 6.08
N ILE A 122 8.29 18.20 6.00
CA ILE A 122 9.15 17.61 7.05
C ILE A 122 8.86 18.25 8.41
N VAL A 123 8.89 19.59 8.50
CA VAL A 123 8.70 20.31 9.78
C VAL A 123 7.31 20.06 10.38
N PRO A 124 6.18 20.34 9.68
CA PRO A 124 4.86 20.10 10.24
C PRO A 124 4.58 18.61 10.48
N GLY A 125 5.09 17.71 9.64
CA GLY A 125 4.98 16.27 9.83
C GLY A 125 5.67 15.78 11.09
N VAL A 126 6.90 16.24 11.34
CA VAL A 126 7.65 15.91 12.57
C VAL A 126 6.97 16.49 13.82
N GLN A 127 6.50 17.74 13.77
CA GLN A 127 5.77 18.36 14.88
C GLN A 127 4.48 17.60 15.21
N ASN A 128 3.71 17.22 14.19
CA ASN A 128 2.51 16.40 14.35
C ASN A 128 2.87 15.05 14.99
N LEU A 129 3.91 14.37 14.51
CA LEU A 129 4.35 13.09 15.05
C LEU A 129 4.78 13.20 16.52
N ILE A 130 5.58 14.19 16.88
CA ILE A 130 5.99 14.44 18.28
C ILE A 130 4.75 14.65 19.16
N GLY A 131 3.81 15.49 18.73
CA GLY A 131 2.58 15.73 19.46
C GLY A 131 1.75 14.47 19.67
N ARG A 132 1.67 13.59 18.68
CA ARG A 132 0.95 12.30 18.77
C ARG A 132 1.63 11.31 19.69
N ILE A 133 2.97 11.26 19.69
CA ILE A 133 3.76 10.45 20.62
C ILE A 133 3.51 10.92 22.06
N GLN A 134 3.54 12.24 22.30
CA GLN A 134 3.27 12.81 23.62
C GLN A 134 1.85 12.52 24.12
N ARG A 135 0.86 12.48 23.22
CA ARG A 135 -0.54 12.12 23.55
C ARG A 135 -0.79 10.61 23.62
N GLY A 136 0.20 9.77 23.34
CA GLY A 136 0.05 8.31 23.39
C GLY A 136 -0.75 7.70 22.24
N GLU A 137 -1.01 8.44 21.15
CA GLU A 137 -1.80 7.95 20.01
C GLU A 137 -1.06 6.90 19.15
N MET A 138 0.23 6.66 19.43
CA MET A 138 1.06 5.70 18.69
C MET A 138 1.00 4.29 19.26
N GLY A 139 0.56 4.10 20.51
CA GLY A 139 0.61 2.81 21.19
C GLY A 139 -0.62 2.58 22.03
N GLY A 140 -1.30 1.46 21.83
CA GLY A 140 -2.46 1.12 22.65
C GLY A 140 -3.24 -0.06 22.08
N LYS A 141 -4.51 0.19 21.77
CA LYS A 141 -5.50 -0.84 21.46
C LYS A 141 -5.70 -1.02 19.95
N ASP A 142 -5.64 0.07 19.19
CA ASP A 142 -5.85 0.03 17.74
C ASP A 142 -4.76 -0.77 17.04
N ALA A 143 -3.50 -0.66 17.50
CA ALA A 143 -2.38 -1.44 16.97
C ALA A 143 -2.60 -2.96 17.11
N LEU A 144 -3.18 -3.42 18.22
CA LEU A 144 -3.50 -4.83 18.42
C LEU A 144 -4.67 -5.27 17.53
N GLY A 145 -5.70 -4.44 17.41
CA GLY A 145 -6.84 -4.69 16.52
C GLY A 145 -6.42 -4.82 15.06
N ASP A 146 -5.60 -3.88 14.58
CA ASP A 146 -5.07 -3.89 13.20
C ASP A 146 -4.17 -5.09 12.92
N MET A 147 -3.37 -5.53 13.91
CA MET A 147 -2.57 -6.75 13.81
C MET A 147 -3.44 -7.99 13.65
N ILE A 148 -4.49 -8.13 14.47
CA ILE A 148 -5.42 -9.26 14.40
C ILE A 148 -6.17 -9.26 13.06
N GLU A 149 -6.67 -8.11 12.61
CA GLU A 149 -7.31 -7.97 11.28
C GLU A 149 -6.35 -8.35 10.14
N SER A 150 -5.07 -7.98 10.26
CA SER A 150 -4.05 -8.31 9.26
C SER A 150 -3.75 -9.81 9.21
N ILE A 151 -3.70 -10.47 10.37
CA ILE A 151 -3.56 -11.93 10.46
C ILE A 151 -4.77 -12.62 9.83
N GLN A 152 -5.99 -12.13 10.08
CA GLN A 152 -7.20 -12.68 9.48
C GLN A 152 -7.23 -12.51 7.96
N GLY A 153 -6.85 -11.34 7.44
CA GLY A 153 -6.72 -11.11 5.99
C GLY A 153 -5.67 -12.01 5.34
N ALA A 154 -4.53 -12.23 6.01
CA ALA A 154 -3.48 -13.14 5.53
C ALA A 154 -3.94 -14.60 5.55
N ALA A 155 -4.64 -15.03 6.60
CA ALA A 155 -5.22 -16.37 6.68
C ALA A 155 -6.26 -16.60 5.56
N GLY A 156 -7.08 -15.58 5.25
CA GLY A 156 -8.00 -15.60 4.11
C GLY A 156 -7.29 -15.83 2.78
N LEU A 157 -6.20 -15.09 2.53
CA LEU A 157 -5.38 -15.26 1.31
C LEU A 157 -4.76 -16.66 1.22
N VAL A 158 -4.25 -17.21 2.33
CA VAL A 158 -3.70 -18.58 2.36
C VAL A 158 -4.78 -19.61 2.05
N VAL A 159 -5.98 -19.47 2.63
CA VAL A 159 -7.11 -20.36 2.36
C VAL A 159 -7.55 -20.26 0.90
N GLU A 160 -7.69 -19.05 0.35
CA GLU A 160 -8.01 -18.84 -1.07
C GLU A 160 -6.94 -19.44 -1.98
N ALA A 161 -5.65 -19.28 -1.67
CA ALA A 161 -4.56 -19.86 -2.45
C ALA A 161 -4.55 -21.40 -2.41
N ILE A 162 -4.89 -22.01 -1.27
CA ILE A 162 -5.02 -23.46 -1.14
C ILE A 162 -6.25 -23.96 -1.91
N GLN A 163 -7.39 -23.26 -1.78
CA GLN A 163 -8.65 -23.63 -2.46
C GLN A 163 -8.59 -23.45 -3.97
N GLN A 164 -7.86 -22.45 -4.48
CA GLN A 164 -7.63 -22.25 -5.92
C GLN A 164 -6.65 -23.27 -6.51
N GLY A 165 -6.13 -24.19 -5.69
CA GLY A 165 -5.24 -25.26 -6.12
C GLY A 165 -3.84 -24.74 -6.47
N PRO A 166 -2.79 -25.59 -6.35
CA PRO A 166 -1.41 -25.18 -6.58
C PRO A 166 -1.07 -24.91 -8.07
N MET A 167 -2.05 -24.66 -8.95
CA MET A 167 -1.83 -24.56 -10.39
C MET A 167 -1.73 -23.12 -10.95
N ALA A 168 -1.87 -22.07 -10.13
CA ALA A 168 -1.82 -20.68 -10.64
C ALA A 168 -0.79 -19.76 -9.97
N LEU A 169 0.03 -20.24 -9.04
CA LEU A 169 1.09 -19.44 -8.42
C LEU A 169 2.45 -19.97 -8.90
N PRO A 170 3.14 -19.29 -9.85
CA PRO A 170 4.50 -19.65 -10.24
C PRO A 170 5.44 -19.25 -9.10
N ILE A 171 5.40 -19.97 -7.99
CA ILE A 171 6.35 -19.78 -6.91
C ILE A 171 7.64 -20.49 -7.35
N PRO A 172 8.73 -19.75 -7.65
CA PRO A 172 10.03 -20.41 -7.67
C PRO A 172 10.17 -21.06 -6.29
N PHE A 173 10.58 -22.33 -6.22
CA PHE A 173 10.65 -23.13 -4.99
C PHE A 173 9.37 -23.86 -4.51
N LYS A 174 8.38 -24.09 -5.39
CA LYS A 174 7.20 -24.94 -5.08
C LYS A 174 7.50 -26.23 -4.28
N GLU A 175 8.61 -26.92 -4.60
CA GLU A 175 8.97 -28.18 -3.94
C GLU A 175 9.44 -27.97 -2.49
N GLN A 176 10.10 -26.84 -2.20
CA GLN A 176 10.57 -26.52 -0.84
C GLN A 176 9.41 -26.08 0.05
N ILE A 177 8.45 -25.35 -0.53
CA ILE A 177 7.23 -24.95 0.16
C ILE A 177 6.34 -26.17 0.39
N ALA A 178 6.20 -27.06 -0.60
CA ALA A 178 5.46 -28.32 -0.45
C ALA A 178 6.07 -29.21 0.65
N ASP A 179 7.41 -29.31 0.72
CA ASP A 179 8.11 -30.03 1.78
C ASP A 179 7.95 -29.39 3.16
N LEU A 180 7.92 -28.05 3.25
CA LEU A 180 7.66 -27.36 4.52
C LEU A 180 6.20 -27.54 4.98
N ILE A 181 5.24 -27.46 4.04
CA ILE A 181 3.81 -27.68 4.30
C ILE A 181 3.54 -29.13 4.72
N SER A 182 4.22 -30.11 4.09
CA SER A 182 4.04 -31.53 4.46
C SER A 182 4.56 -31.85 5.87
N LYS A 183 5.50 -31.05 6.38
CA LYS A 183 6.04 -31.13 7.75
C LYS A 183 5.22 -30.34 8.78
N LEU A 184 4.34 -29.44 8.33
CA LEU A 184 3.43 -28.72 9.22
C LEU A 184 2.35 -29.70 9.70
N PRO A 185 2.15 -29.86 11.03
CA PRO A 185 1.04 -30.64 11.55
C PRO A 185 -0.24 -29.84 11.37
N LEU A 186 -0.75 -29.79 10.14
CA LEU A 186 -2.07 -29.25 9.86
C LEU A 186 -3.11 -30.26 10.35
N PRO A 187 -4.02 -29.90 11.27
CA PRO A 187 -5.15 -30.76 11.56
C PRO A 187 -5.93 -30.98 10.26
N GLN A 188 -6.28 -32.25 9.98
CA GLN A 188 -7.05 -32.66 8.80
C GLN A 188 -8.45 -32.03 8.86
N ILE A 189 -8.58 -30.79 8.40
CA ILE A 189 -9.89 -30.18 8.21
C ILE A 189 -10.47 -30.82 6.95
N GLN A 190 -11.47 -31.69 7.13
CA GLN A 190 -12.24 -32.28 6.04
C GLN A 190 -12.93 -31.15 5.26
N LEU A 191 -12.41 -30.85 4.07
CA LEU A 191 -13.05 -29.91 3.14
C LEU A 191 -14.37 -30.53 2.64
N PRO A 192 -15.48 -29.78 2.68
CA PRO A 192 -16.74 -30.24 2.12
C PRO A 192 -16.60 -30.37 0.60
N SER A 193 -17.12 -31.48 0.08
CA SER A 193 -17.15 -31.83 -1.34
C SER A 193 -18.01 -30.84 -2.13
N ILE A 194 -17.39 -29.80 -2.66
CA ILE A 194 -18.03 -28.88 -3.62
C ILE A 194 -17.68 -29.37 -5.03
N SER A 195 -18.69 -29.84 -5.75
CA SER A 195 -18.57 -30.30 -7.13
C SER A 195 -18.13 -29.14 -8.05
N LEU A 196 -16.91 -29.24 -8.59
CA LEU A 196 -16.37 -28.28 -9.57
C LEU A 196 -17.18 -28.33 -10.89
N PRO A 197 -17.64 -27.20 -11.43
CA PRO A 197 -18.11 -27.13 -12.81
C PRO A 197 -16.94 -27.26 -13.80
N GLN A 198 -17.13 -28.06 -14.85
CA GLN A 198 -16.12 -28.35 -15.87
C GLN A 198 -15.72 -27.08 -16.62
N LEU A 199 -14.46 -26.64 -16.48
CA LEU A 199 -13.92 -25.52 -17.26
C LEU A 199 -13.82 -25.89 -18.74
N PRO A 200 -14.18 -24.98 -19.66
CA PRO A 200 -13.96 -25.18 -21.08
C PRO A 200 -12.47 -25.11 -21.42
N SER A 201 -12.02 -26.07 -22.23
CA SER A 201 -10.67 -26.19 -22.77
C SER A 201 -10.34 -25.02 -23.70
N ILE A 202 -9.58 -24.04 -23.22
CA ILE A 202 -9.03 -22.96 -24.04
C ILE A 202 -7.61 -23.36 -24.44
N SER A 203 -7.43 -23.68 -25.72
CA SER A 203 -6.12 -23.92 -26.33
C SER A 203 -5.37 -22.59 -26.46
N PHE A 204 -4.35 -22.39 -25.65
CA PHE A 204 -3.46 -21.23 -25.75
C PHE A 204 -2.53 -21.36 -26.97
N PRO A 205 -2.50 -20.39 -27.90
CA PRO A 205 -1.47 -20.35 -28.93
C PRO A 205 -0.12 -19.93 -28.33
N GLN A 206 0.92 -20.71 -28.61
CA GLN A 206 2.29 -20.42 -28.18
C GLN A 206 2.80 -19.15 -28.90
N LEU A 207 2.88 -18.03 -28.18
CA LEU A 207 3.52 -16.80 -28.68
C LEU A 207 5.05 -16.92 -28.57
N PRO A 208 5.80 -16.77 -29.68
CA PRO A 208 7.26 -16.82 -29.66
C PRO A 208 7.79 -15.40 -29.42
N PHE A 209 7.98 -15.00 -28.16
CA PHE A 209 8.70 -13.76 -27.85
C PHE A 209 10.08 -14.11 -27.27
N SER A 210 11.07 -14.12 -28.16
CA SER A 210 12.47 -13.94 -27.79
C SER A 210 12.68 -12.47 -27.41
N LEU A 211 13.03 -12.22 -26.14
CA LEU A 211 13.36 -10.90 -25.62
C LEU A 211 14.51 -10.26 -26.43
N PRO A 212 14.32 -9.09 -27.05
CA PRO A 212 15.39 -8.39 -27.72
C PRO A 212 16.40 -7.84 -26.70
N LYS A 213 17.68 -8.12 -26.91
CA LYS A 213 18.78 -7.56 -26.11
C LYS A 213 18.86 -6.05 -26.37
N LEU A 214 18.63 -5.25 -25.34
CA LEU A 214 18.72 -3.80 -25.38
C LEU A 214 20.14 -3.35 -25.82
N PRO A 215 20.28 -2.53 -26.88
CA PRO A 215 21.59 -2.15 -27.42
C PRO A 215 22.23 -0.92 -26.76
N PHE A 216 21.76 -0.45 -25.60
CA PHE A 216 22.32 0.73 -24.94
C PHE A 216 22.54 0.54 -23.45
N SER A 217 23.73 0.90 -22.99
CA SER A 217 24.13 1.02 -21.60
C SER A 217 23.41 2.20 -20.98
N LEU A 218 22.56 1.97 -19.96
CA LEU A 218 21.86 3.04 -19.25
C LEU A 218 22.89 3.95 -18.55
N PRO A 219 22.98 5.25 -18.90
CA PRO A 219 24.00 6.16 -18.37
C PRO A 219 23.75 6.59 -16.91
N PHE A 220 22.74 6.03 -16.25
CA PHE A 220 22.28 6.47 -14.94
C PHE A 220 21.99 5.28 -14.00
N LEU A 221 22.88 4.28 -14.01
CA LEU A 221 23.10 3.46 -12.83
C LEU A 221 24.18 4.16 -12.00
N PRO A 222 23.92 4.57 -10.75
CA PRO A 222 24.98 5.10 -9.90
C PRO A 222 26.06 4.04 -9.81
N GLN A 223 27.28 4.39 -10.23
CA GLN A 223 28.46 3.57 -10.00
C GLN A 223 28.51 3.27 -8.51
N GLN A 224 28.53 1.99 -8.14
CA GLN A 224 28.64 1.55 -6.74
C GLN A 224 29.73 2.38 -6.05
N PRO A 225 29.40 3.20 -5.04
CA PRO A 225 30.41 4.00 -4.38
C PRO A 225 31.42 3.05 -3.74
N GLN A 226 32.69 3.20 -4.12
CA GLN A 226 33.79 2.51 -3.45
C GLN A 226 33.72 2.85 -1.96
N ALA A 227 33.62 1.80 -1.14
CA ALA A 227 33.38 1.89 0.28
C ALA A 227 34.60 2.46 1.03
N THR A 228 34.73 3.79 1.10
CA THR A 228 35.59 4.46 2.09
C THR A 228 35.10 5.88 2.37
N ALA A 229 34.22 6.04 3.36
CA ALA A 229 34.19 7.21 4.25
C ALA A 229 33.15 6.97 5.34
N SER A 230 33.62 7.06 6.58
CA SER A 230 32.96 6.81 7.85
C SER A 230 31.59 7.49 7.95
N LEU A 231 30.56 6.75 8.34
CA LEU A 231 29.26 7.30 8.75
C LEU A 231 29.46 8.22 9.96
N GLU A 232 29.33 9.53 9.75
CA GLU A 232 29.31 10.49 10.86
C GLU A 232 27.99 10.33 11.64
N LYS A 233 28.09 9.87 12.90
CA LYS A 233 26.94 9.71 13.79
C LYS A 233 26.35 11.07 14.12
N VAL A 234 25.21 11.40 13.51
CA VAL A 234 24.36 12.50 13.98
C VAL A 234 23.72 12.06 15.30
N THR A 235 24.19 12.63 16.41
CA THR A 235 23.62 12.40 17.75
C THR A 235 22.57 13.48 18.02
N ILE A 236 21.29 13.08 18.03
CA ILE A 236 20.19 13.95 18.44
C ILE A 236 20.01 13.80 19.95
N THR A 237 20.27 14.86 20.70
CA THR A 237 20.07 14.88 22.16
C THR A 237 18.64 15.30 22.46
N VAL A 238 17.84 14.39 23.03
CA VAL A 238 16.47 14.68 23.48
C VAL A 238 16.53 14.96 24.97
N GLN A 239 16.21 16.19 25.39
CA GLN A 239 16.05 16.51 26.80
C GLN A 239 14.73 15.90 27.32
N PRO A 240 14.74 15.12 28.42
CA PRO A 240 13.51 14.66 29.05
C PRO A 240 12.76 15.84 29.69
N PRO A 241 11.41 15.81 29.72
CA PRO A 241 10.63 16.88 30.34
C PRO A 241 10.93 16.97 31.84
N ALA A 242 10.94 18.20 32.36
CA ALA A 242 11.12 18.46 33.79
C ALA A 242 10.06 17.71 34.59
N LYS A 243 10.49 17.01 35.65
CA LYS A 243 9.57 16.47 36.65
C LYS A 243 9.13 17.61 37.56
N ASP A 244 7.82 17.82 37.65
CA ASP A 244 7.20 18.55 38.76
C ASP A 244 7.39 17.79 40.08
#